data_AF-Q934Y3-F1
#
_entry.id   AF-Q934Y3-F1
#
_cell.length_a   1.000
_cell.length_b   1.000
_cell.length_c   1.000
_cell.angle_alpha   90.00
_cell.angle_beta   90.00
_cell.angle_gamma   90.00
#
_symmetry.space_group_name_H-M   'P 1'
#
loop_
_entity.id
_entity.type
_entity.pdbx_description
1 polymer ?
#
loop_
_entity_poly.entity_id
_entity_poly.type
_entity_poly.pdbx_seq_one_letter_code
_entity_poly.pdbx_strand_id
1 'polypeptide(L)' 'MVIFIAGVNIHNHTLVYDIAGLAGYALSSEVVDETTFKIDLNSADHRKRAGIKESDVLLMIQEFLNAGFKIHLEK' A
#
# COMPACT_ATOMS: atom_id res chain seq x y z
N MET A 1 6.49 -4.05 10.06
CA MET A 1 6.88 -3.21 8.93
C MET A 1 5.66 -2.54 8.35
N VAL A 2 5.67 -1.22 8.40
CA VAL A 2 4.60 -0.35 7.94
C VAL A 2 5.17 0.52 6.82
N ILE A 3 4.37 0.76 5.79
CA ILE A 3 4.72 1.74 4.76
C ILE A 3 3.75 2.91 4.83
N PHE A 4 4.30 4.11 4.68
CA PHE A 4 3.54 5.35 4.55
C PHE A 4 3.64 5.86 3.12
N ILE A 5 2.50 6.21 2.54
CA ILE A 5 2.35 6.68 1.17
C ILE A 5 1.86 8.12 1.27
N ALA A 6 2.73 9.08 1.01
CA ALA A 6 2.45 10.50 1.08
C ALA A 6 2.28 11.12 -0.32
N GLY A 7 1.61 12.27 -0.37
CA GLY A 7 1.26 12.97 -1.63
C GLY A 7 -0.09 12.52 -2.19
N VAL A 8 -0.92 11.93 -1.34
CA VAL A 8 -2.29 11.55 -1.69
C VAL A 8 -3.17 12.78 -1.74
N ASN A 9 -4.11 12.80 -2.69
CA ASN A 9 -5.11 13.83 -2.87
C ASN A 9 -6.32 13.26 -3.63
N ILE A 10 -7.35 14.08 -3.83
CA ILE A 10 -8.60 13.64 -4.46
C ILE A 10 -8.42 13.04 -5.87
N HIS A 11 -7.37 13.41 -6.60
CA HIS A 11 -7.11 12.91 -7.95
C HIS A 11 -6.42 11.54 -7.98
N ASN A 12 -5.77 11.12 -6.89
CA ASN A 12 -4.97 9.89 -6.86
C ASN A 12 -5.28 8.96 -5.68
N HIS A 13 -6.19 9.32 -4.77
CA HIS A 13 -6.56 8.49 -3.63
C HIS A 13 -7.07 7.09 -4.01
N THR A 14 -7.88 6.98 -5.07
CA THR A 14 -8.37 5.67 -5.55
C THR A 14 -7.23 4.77 -6.01
N LEU A 15 -6.21 5.33 -6.67
CA LEU A 15 -5.04 4.59 -7.12
C LEU A 15 -4.28 3.96 -5.94
N VAL A 16 -4.29 4.62 -4.77
CA VAL A 16 -3.68 4.06 -3.56
C VAL A 16 -4.38 2.77 -3.13
N TYR A 17 -5.71 2.78 -3.12
CA TYR A 17 -6.52 1.61 -2.80
C TYR A 17 -6.40 0.49 -3.84
N ASP A 18 -6.34 0.85 -5.12
CA ASP A 18 -6.22 -0.13 -6.20
C ASP A 18 -4.88 -0.89 -6.11
N ILE A 19 -3.77 -0.17 -5.98
CA ILE A 19 -2.43 -0.77 -5.85
C ILE A 19 -2.35 -1.64 -4.59
N ALA A 20 -2.80 -1.13 -3.43
CA ALA A 20 -2.81 -1.88 -2.18
C ALA A 20 -3.73 -3.11 -2.23
N GLY A 21 -4.90 -2.97 -2.85
CA GLY A 21 -5.90 -4.03 -2.98
C GLY A 21 -5.42 -5.17 -3.86
N LEU A 22 -4.80 -4.87 -5.00
CA LEU A 22 -4.18 -5.87 -5.88
C LEU A 22 -3.06 -6.64 -5.17
N ALA A 23 -2.33 -5.99 -4.27
CA ALA A 23 -1.31 -6.61 -3.42
C ALA A 23 -1.87 -7.31 -2.16
N GLY A 24 -3.19 -7.35 -2.00
CA GLY A 24 -3.85 -8.06 -0.90
C GLY A 24 -3.89 -7.33 0.43
N TYR A 25 -3.66 -6.01 0.42
CA TYR A 25 -3.57 -5.16 1.60
C TYR A 25 -4.74 -4.19 1.79
N ALA A 26 -5.85 -4.36 1.05
CA ALA A 26 -7.03 -3.49 1.20
C ALA A 26 -7.58 -3.42 2.64
N LEU A 27 -7.48 -4.52 3.40
CA LEU A 27 -7.93 -4.58 4.80
C LEU A 27 -6.87 -4.12 5.81
N SER A 28 -5.68 -3.82 5.34
CA SER A 28 -4.51 -3.43 6.15
C SER A 28 -4.04 -2.02 5.79
N SER A 29 -4.78 -1.34 4.91
CA SER A 29 -4.56 0.05 4.50
C SER A 29 -5.47 0.99 5.29
N GLU A 30 -4.89 2.04 5.85
CA GLU A 30 -5.54 3.03 6.70
C GLU A 30 -5.16 4.45 6.25
N VAL A 31 -6.12 5.39 6.31
CA VAL A 31 -5.86 6.82 6.12
C VAL A 31 -5.30 7.39 7.41
N VAL A 32 -4.09 7.97 7.36
CA VAL A 32 -3.48 8.63 8.52
C VAL A 32 -3.94 10.08 8.61
N ASP A 33 -3.91 10.76 7.46
CA ASP A 33 -4.37 12.13 7.27
C ASP A 33 -4.84 12.32 5.82
N GLU A 34 -5.29 13.52 5.49
CA GLU A 34 -5.84 13.87 4.16
C GLU A 34 -4.87 13.60 3.00
N THR A 35 -3.57 13.49 3.28
CA THR A 35 -2.49 13.37 2.29
C THR A 35 -1.64 12.12 2.42
N THR A 36 -1.92 11.28 3.42
CA THR A 36 -1.06 10.16 3.81
C THR A 36 -1.87 8.90 4.08
N PHE A 37 -1.45 7.82 3.43
CA PHE A 37 -1.93 6.47 3.68
C PHE A 37 -0.87 5.64 4.41
N LYS A 38 -1.33 4.66 5.17
CA LYS A 38 -0.50 3.70 5.90
C LYS A 38 -0.92 2.29 5.51
N ILE A 39 0.03 1.41 5.28
CA ILE A 39 -0.23 -0.01 5.03
C ILE A 39 0.64 -0.86 5.98
N ASP A 40 0.00 -1.71 6.78
CA ASP A 40 0.69 -2.69 7.61
C ASP A 40 1.02 -3.95 6.81
N LEU A 41 2.31 -4.13 6.50
CA LEU A 41 2.79 -5.27 5.72
C LEU A 41 2.78 -6.59 6.51
N ASN A 42 2.72 -6.53 7.85
CA ASN A 42 2.71 -7.70 8.72
C ASN A 42 1.35 -8.40 8.74
N SER A 43 0.30 -7.78 8.21
CA SER A 43 -1.04 -8.36 8.06
C SER A 43 -1.07 -9.42 6.93
N ALA A 44 -0.25 -10.47 7.07
CA ALA A 44 0.01 -11.46 6.03
C ALA A 44 -1.07 -12.54 5.91
N ASP A 45 -1.97 -12.66 6.88
CA ASP A 45 -2.99 -13.72 6.92
C ASP A 45 -3.96 -13.65 5.74
N HIS A 46 -4.33 -12.44 5.31
CA HIS A 46 -5.18 -12.26 4.14
C HIS A 46 -4.46 -12.66 2.84
N ARG A 47 -3.21 -12.22 2.66
CA ARG A 47 -2.38 -12.57 1.50
C ARG A 47 -2.16 -14.06 1.37
N LYS A 48 -1.89 -14.75 2.48
CA LYS A 48 -1.64 -16.20 2.49
C LYS A 48 -2.87 -16.97 2.01
N ARG A 49 -4.07 -16.54 2.42
CA ARG A 49 -5.33 -17.12 1.93
C ARG A 49 -5.59 -16.80 0.45
N ALA A 50 -5.22 -15.61 0.00
CA ALA A 50 -5.38 -15.16 -1.39
C ALA A 50 -4.29 -15.67 -2.35
N GLY A 51 -3.26 -16.37 -1.86
CA GLY A 51 -2.16 -16.87 -2.69
C GLY A 51 -1.16 -15.80 -3.15
N ILE A 52 -1.15 -14.64 -2.50
CA ILE A 52 -0.31 -13.49 -2.86
C ILE A 52 1.11 -13.71 -2.32
N LYS A 53 2.10 -13.53 -3.20
CA LYS A 53 3.52 -13.79 -2.96
C LYS A 53 4.21 -12.56 -2.39
N GLU A 54 5.37 -12.77 -1.77
CA GLU A 54 6.22 -11.65 -1.32
C GLU A 54 6.70 -10.76 -2.47
N SER A 55 6.85 -11.31 -3.68
CA SER A 55 7.17 -10.54 -4.89
C SER A 55 6.11 -9.48 -5.21
N ASP A 56 4.85 -9.73 -4.85
CA ASP A 56 3.75 -8.81 -5.12
C ASP A 56 3.84 -7.56 -4.24
N VAL A 57 4.50 -7.66 -3.06
CA VAL A 57 4.81 -6.49 -2.21
C VAL A 57 5.84 -5.59 -2.88
N LEU A 58 6.87 -6.18 -3.50
CA LEU A 58 7.88 -5.41 -4.22
C LEU A 58 7.27 -4.70 -5.42
N LEU A 59 6.40 -5.38 -6.17
CA LEU A 59 5.64 -4.78 -7.26
C LEU A 59 4.73 -3.65 -6.77
N MET A 60 4.02 -3.85 -5.65
CA MET A 60 3.19 -2.80 -5.04
C MET A 60 4.00 -1.54 -4.72
N ILE A 61 5.16 -1.69 -4.07
CA ILE A 61 6.05 -0.57 -3.74
C ILE A 61 6.53 0.11 -5.04
N GLN A 62 6.89 -0.67 -6.05
CA GLN A 62 7.33 -0.14 -7.35
C GLN A 62 6.22 0.65 -8.05
N GLU A 63 4.97 0.17 -8.04
CA GLU A 63 3.82 0.87 -8.61
C GLU A 63 3.55 2.20 -7.91
N PHE A 64 3.66 2.26 -6.58
CA PHE A 64 3.56 3.53 -5.86
C PHE A 64 4.66 4.53 -6.27
N LEU A 65 5.90 4.08 -6.45
CA LEU A 65 6.99 4.93 -6.93
C LEU A 65 6.76 5.40 -8.37
N ASN A 66 6.31 4.51 -9.26
CA ASN A 66 5.99 4.81 -10.66
C ASN A 66 4.85 5.82 -10.77
N ALA A 67 3.87 5.74 -9.88
CA ALA A 67 2.76 6.69 -9.77
C ALA A 67 3.16 8.04 -9.13
N GLY A 68 4.41 8.18 -8.68
CA GLY A 68 4.94 9.43 -8.14
C GLY A 68 4.63 9.67 -6.66
N PHE A 69 4.15 8.65 -5.93
CA PHE A 69 3.97 8.76 -4.48
C PHE A 69 5.31 8.75 -3.74
N LYS A 70 5.33 9.39 -2.58
CA LYS A 70 6.49 9.35 -1.68
C LYS A 70 6.28 8.23 -0.67
N ILE A 71 7.21 7.29 -0.59
CA ILE A 71 7.11 6.13 0.31
C ILE A 71 8.13 6.27 1.45
N HIS A 72 7.66 6.09 2.68
CA HIS A 72 8.50 5.94 3.86
C HIS A 72 8.26 4.57 4.50
N LEU A 73 9.32 3.81 4.75
CA LEU A 73 9.25 2.52 5.41
C LEU A 73 9.63 2.66 6.89
N GLU A 74 8.78 2.16 7.77
CA GLU A 74 9.03 2.02 9.20
C GLU A 74 9.06 0.53 9.57
N LYS A 75 10.07 0.13 10.34
CA LYS A 75 10.31 -1.29 10.67
C LYS A 75 9.32 -1.83 11.68
#